data_AF-A0A1C3EIN9-F1
#
_entry.id   AF-A0A1C3EIN9-F1
#
_cell.length_a   1.000
_cell.length_b   1.000
_cell.length_c   1.000
_cell.angle_alpha   90.00
_cell.angle_beta   90.00
_cell.angle_gamma   90.00
#
_symmetry.space_group_name_H-M   'P 1'
#
loop_
_entity.id
_entity.type
_entity.pdbx_description
1 polymer ?
#
loop_
_entity_poly.entity_id
_entity_poly.type
_entity_poly.pdbx_seq_one_letter_code
_entity_poly.pdbx_strand_id
1 'polypeptide(L)'
;MLKLVSSIHPAVWKGSSLQETPRRFVSTGIDQLDQYLEGGWPEYGAVECCVPFFGFGELSLLLPALKNAQKKDHISLLVAAPGDLHPLCLHRAGLDLSKTVCIQSEKKMNLWALEQALKSGSCQAAVYWNQGLSFKQARRLQIAASENNCQLFLISLNDGSHSLPLPFRARLSPVDNKIRFEVFKRRGSPLPPVFIESSRLRNRLEQHHDLFINRYLAIKPNNVFRLR
;
A
#
# COMPACT_ATOMS: atom_id res chain seq x y z
N MET A 1 -34.60 -28.39 -15.95
CA MET A 1 -34.59 -29.46 -14.93
C MET A 1 -33.21 -30.11 -14.95
N LEU A 2 -32.38 -29.85 -13.94
CA LEU A 2 -31.28 -30.67 -13.41
C LEU A 2 -30.47 -29.80 -12.42
N LYS A 3 -31.06 -29.63 -11.21
CA LYS A 3 -30.28 -29.41 -9.99
C LYS A 3 -29.57 -30.73 -9.69
N LEU A 4 -28.27 -30.72 -9.38
CA LEU A 4 -27.62 -31.59 -8.38
C LEU A 4 -26.10 -31.64 -8.57
N VAL A 5 -25.37 -30.84 -7.80
CA VAL A 5 -24.19 -31.32 -7.04
C VAL A 5 -24.16 -30.53 -5.73
N SER A 6 -24.93 -30.97 -4.74
CA SER A 6 -24.83 -30.46 -3.37
C SER A 6 -24.84 -31.63 -2.40
N SER A 7 -23.69 -32.30 -2.25
CA SER A 7 -23.41 -33.24 -1.15
C SER A 7 -21.90 -33.47 -1.03
N ILE A 8 -21.13 -32.41 -0.73
CA ILE A 8 -19.74 -32.58 -0.32
C ILE A 8 -19.74 -32.93 1.17
N HIS A 9 -19.14 -34.07 1.50
CA HIS A 9 -19.08 -34.70 2.83
C HIS A 9 -18.57 -33.71 3.91
N PRO A 10 -19.14 -33.71 5.14
CA PRO A 10 -18.79 -32.75 6.20
C PRO A 10 -17.33 -32.86 6.69
N ALA A 11 -16.65 -33.97 6.38
CA ALA A 11 -15.22 -34.16 6.68
C ALA A 11 -14.25 -33.60 5.61
N VAL A 12 -14.76 -33.05 4.51
CA VAL A 12 -13.92 -32.34 3.53
C VAL A 12 -13.64 -30.96 4.11
N TRP A 13 -12.35 -30.65 4.31
CA TRP A 13 -11.92 -29.32 4.71
C TRP A 13 -12.39 -28.30 3.67
N LYS A 14 -13.42 -27.53 4.02
CA LYS A 14 -13.88 -26.39 3.24
C LYS A 14 -12.96 -25.23 3.60
N GLY A 15 -12.06 -24.86 2.67
CA GLY A 15 -11.18 -23.69 2.85
C GLY A 15 -11.91 -22.36 3.05
N SER A 16 -13.24 -22.34 2.92
CA SER A 16 -14.13 -21.23 3.25
C SER A 16 -14.55 -21.15 4.72
N SER A 17 -14.25 -22.14 5.56
CA SER A 17 -14.70 -22.16 6.98
C SER A 17 -13.69 -21.60 8.00
N LEU A 18 -12.60 -20.96 7.55
CA LEU A 18 -11.81 -20.12 8.45
C LEU A 18 -12.64 -18.86 8.77
N GLN A 19 -13.27 -18.87 9.95
CA GLN A 19 -13.89 -17.73 10.63
C GLN A 19 -13.90 -16.44 9.80
N GLU A 20 -15.05 -16.14 9.20
CA GLU A 20 -15.33 -14.85 8.56
C GLU A 20 -15.33 -13.77 9.64
N THR A 21 -14.13 -13.33 10.02
CA THR A 21 -13.95 -12.04 10.65
C THR A 21 -14.55 -11.01 9.70
N PRO A 22 -15.44 -10.12 10.17
CA PRO A 22 -16.05 -9.12 9.30
C PRO A 22 -14.94 -8.36 8.61
N ARG A 23 -14.87 -8.49 7.27
CA ARG A 23 -13.83 -7.84 6.48
C ARG A 23 -14.06 -6.34 6.55
N ARG A 24 -13.26 -5.67 7.34
CA ARG A 24 -13.21 -4.21 7.37
C ARG A 24 -12.27 -3.75 6.28
N PHE A 25 -12.70 -2.74 5.56
CA PHE A 25 -11.96 -2.16 4.45
C PHE A 25 -11.73 -0.67 4.67
N VAL A 26 -10.67 -0.17 4.07
CA VAL A 26 -10.33 1.25 4.02
C VAL A 26 -10.36 1.67 2.56
N SER A 27 -11.17 2.68 2.25
CA SER A 27 -11.30 3.25 0.92
C SER A 27 -9.92 3.56 0.29
N THR A 28 -9.78 3.29 -1.00
CA THR A 28 -8.67 3.75 -1.87
C THR A 28 -8.83 5.22 -2.27
N GLY A 29 -9.99 5.81 -1.96
CA GLY A 29 -10.40 7.15 -2.33
C GLY A 29 -10.78 7.28 -3.80
N ILE A 30 -10.97 6.17 -4.51
CA ILE A 30 -11.48 6.12 -5.88
C ILE A 30 -12.68 5.17 -5.87
N ASP A 31 -13.89 5.71 -6.01
CA ASP A 31 -15.14 4.93 -5.84
C ASP A 31 -15.20 3.69 -6.74
N GLN A 32 -14.75 3.82 -8.00
CA GLN A 32 -14.67 2.70 -8.93
C GLN A 32 -13.76 1.58 -8.41
N LEU A 33 -12.63 1.93 -7.80
CA LEU A 33 -11.70 0.96 -7.23
C LEU A 33 -12.21 0.39 -5.91
N ASP A 34 -12.91 1.19 -5.11
CA ASP A 34 -13.54 0.73 -3.87
C ASP A 34 -14.64 -0.28 -4.14
N GLN A 35 -15.50 -0.02 -5.13
CA GLN A 35 -16.51 -0.98 -5.58
C GLN A 35 -15.85 -2.27 -6.11
N TYR A 36 -14.81 -2.13 -6.93
CA TYR A 36 -14.06 -3.26 -7.46
C TYR A 36 -13.41 -4.12 -6.37
N LEU A 37 -12.90 -3.48 -5.31
CA LEU A 37 -12.28 -4.14 -4.16
C LEU A 37 -13.27 -4.54 -3.06
N GLU A 38 -14.58 -4.44 -3.29
CA GLU A 38 -15.63 -4.77 -2.33
C GLU A 38 -15.54 -3.94 -1.02
N GLY A 39 -15.05 -2.70 -1.10
CA GLY A 39 -14.91 -1.75 0.01
C GLY A 39 -13.54 -1.06 0.10
N GLY A 40 -12.56 -1.47 -0.71
CA GLY A 40 -11.22 -0.87 -0.76
C GLY A 40 -10.12 -1.80 -0.26
N TRP A 41 -9.09 -1.24 0.35
CA TRP A 41 -7.97 -2.00 0.91
C TRP A 41 -8.38 -2.78 2.16
N PRO A 42 -7.83 -3.98 2.42
CA PRO A 42 -8.00 -4.66 3.71
C PRO A 42 -7.57 -3.75 4.87
N GLU A 43 -8.33 -3.66 5.97
CA GLU A 43 -8.01 -2.74 7.08
C GLU A 43 -6.65 -3.03 7.74
N TYR A 44 -6.19 -4.28 7.72
CA TYR A 44 -4.89 -4.68 8.26
C TYR A 44 -4.25 -5.80 7.43
N GLY A 45 -2.97 -6.05 7.72
CA GLY A 45 -2.15 -7.01 6.99
C GLY A 45 -1.37 -6.36 5.86
N ALA A 46 -0.78 -7.19 4.99
CA ALA A 46 0.15 -6.73 3.96
C ALA A 46 -0.42 -6.82 2.55
N VAL A 47 -0.29 -5.73 1.80
CA VAL A 47 -0.70 -5.54 0.41
C VAL A 47 0.56 -5.25 -0.41
N GLU A 48 0.80 -6.02 -1.48
CA GLU A 48 1.80 -5.64 -2.48
C GLU A 48 1.16 -4.91 -3.65
N CYS A 49 1.73 -3.75 -4.00
CA CYS A 49 1.43 -3.01 -5.21
C CYS A 49 2.65 -3.07 -6.13
N CYS A 50 2.56 -3.87 -7.18
CA CYS A 50 3.55 -3.97 -8.24
C CYS A 50 3.36 -2.82 -9.23
N VAL A 51 4.40 -2.01 -9.45
CA VAL A 51 4.38 -0.83 -10.32
C VAL A 51 5.53 -0.90 -11.33
N PRO A 52 5.37 -0.33 -12.55
CA PRO A 52 6.40 -0.38 -13.58
C PRO A 52 7.62 0.50 -13.25
N PHE A 53 7.40 1.59 -12.52
CA PHE A 53 8.41 2.52 -12.02
C PHE A 53 7.84 3.23 -10.78
N PHE A 54 8.72 3.80 -9.95
CA PHE A 54 8.30 4.57 -8.78
C PHE A 54 7.87 5.98 -9.17
N GLY A 55 6.91 6.56 -8.44
CA GLY A 55 6.32 7.84 -8.83
C GLY A 55 5.22 7.68 -9.90
N PHE A 56 4.67 6.47 -10.03
CA PHE A 56 3.50 6.16 -10.84
C PHE A 56 2.20 6.78 -10.26
N GLY A 57 2.29 7.44 -9.10
CA GLY A 57 1.15 7.94 -8.34
C GLY A 57 0.59 6.91 -7.37
N GLU A 58 1.36 5.86 -7.08
CA GLU A 58 0.99 4.77 -6.18
C GLU A 58 0.64 5.28 -4.78
N LEU A 59 1.37 6.28 -4.27
CA LEU A 59 1.10 6.86 -2.96
C LEU A 59 -0.31 7.48 -2.89
N SER A 60 -0.82 8.05 -3.99
CA SER A 60 -2.17 8.64 -4.04
C SER A 60 -3.30 7.65 -3.74
N LEU A 61 -3.09 6.36 -4.02
CA LEU A 61 -4.03 5.27 -3.67
C LEU A 61 -3.94 4.86 -2.21
N LEU A 62 -2.80 5.14 -1.57
CA LEU A 62 -2.50 4.76 -0.19
C LEU A 62 -2.77 5.90 0.80
N LEU A 63 -2.91 7.14 0.31
CA LEU A 63 -3.19 8.32 1.14
C LEU A 63 -4.39 8.13 2.07
N PRO A 64 -5.55 7.57 1.64
CA PRO A 64 -6.69 7.44 2.54
C PRO A 64 -6.42 6.47 3.69
N ALA A 65 -5.63 5.42 3.46
CA ALA A 65 -5.18 4.49 4.49
C ALA A 65 -4.32 5.19 5.55
N LEU A 66 -3.33 5.97 5.11
CA LEU A 66 -2.47 6.76 5.99
C LEU A 66 -3.30 7.75 6.82
N LYS A 67 -4.20 8.50 6.17
CA LYS A 67 -5.10 9.44 6.86
C LYS A 67 -6.01 8.73 7.86
N ASN A 68 -6.51 7.55 7.54
CA ASN A 68 -7.38 6.78 8.43
C ASN A 68 -6.64 6.38 9.72
N ALA A 69 -5.37 5.97 9.62
CA ALA A 69 -4.54 5.71 10.80
C ALA A 69 -4.35 6.98 11.65
N GLN A 70 -4.08 8.13 11.03
CA GLN A 70 -3.88 9.40 11.75
C GLN A 70 -5.13 9.92 12.45
N LYS A 71 -6.31 9.71 11.85
CA LYS A 71 -7.62 10.01 12.47
C LYS A 71 -7.87 9.19 13.73
N LYS A 72 -7.32 7.97 13.79
CA LYS A 72 -7.34 7.09 14.95
C LYS A 72 -6.18 7.37 15.92
N ASP A 73 -5.49 8.50 15.77
CA ASP A 73 -4.34 8.93 16.59
C ASP A 73 -3.09 8.05 16.49
N HIS A 74 -2.93 7.33 15.37
CA HIS A 74 -1.74 6.51 15.10
C HIS A 74 -0.78 7.18 14.12
N ILE A 75 0.48 6.74 14.17
CA ILE A 75 1.52 7.18 13.25
C ILE A 75 1.30 6.53 11.87
N SER A 76 1.53 7.32 10.82
CA SER A 76 1.74 6.84 9.46
C SER A 76 3.23 6.79 9.13
N LEU A 77 3.70 5.66 8.64
CA LEU A 77 5.12 5.41 8.40
C LEU A 77 5.43 5.31 6.91
N LEU A 78 6.42 6.06 6.43
CA LEU A 78 6.90 6.04 5.04
C LEU A 78 8.37 5.63 5.05
N VAL A 79 8.71 4.46 4.50
CA VAL A 79 10.04 3.85 4.65
C VAL A 79 10.67 3.58 3.31
N ALA A 80 11.94 3.97 3.16
CA ALA A 80 12.79 3.68 2.01
C ALA A 80 12.29 4.30 0.70
N ALA A 81 11.63 5.47 0.76
CA ALA A 81 11.15 6.16 -0.44
C ALA A 81 12.29 6.39 -1.45
N PRO A 82 12.04 6.22 -2.76
CA PRO A 82 13.05 6.28 -3.81
C PRO A 82 13.55 7.71 -4.12
N GLY A 83 13.06 8.70 -3.37
CA GLY A 83 13.47 10.09 -3.44
C GLY A 83 12.96 10.86 -2.22
N ASP A 84 13.23 12.17 -2.18
CA ASP A 84 12.82 13.02 -1.06
C ASP A 84 11.30 13.26 -1.10
N LEU A 85 10.62 12.82 -0.04
CA LEU A 85 9.22 13.14 0.16
C LEU A 85 9.10 14.58 0.67
N HIS A 86 8.66 15.48 -0.20
CA HIS A 86 8.56 16.90 0.15
C HIS A 86 7.42 17.10 1.18
N PRO A 87 7.70 17.63 2.39
CA PRO A 87 6.71 17.75 3.46
C PRO A 87 5.46 18.55 3.05
N LEU A 88 5.63 19.63 2.28
CA LEU A 88 4.51 20.41 1.78
C LEU A 88 3.56 19.59 0.87
N CYS A 89 4.08 18.66 0.07
CA CYS A 89 3.27 17.82 -0.79
C CYS A 89 2.48 16.81 0.04
N LEU A 90 3.10 16.22 1.07
CA LEU A 90 2.41 15.33 2.01
C LEU A 90 1.30 16.07 2.78
N HIS A 91 1.57 17.30 3.23
CA HIS A 91 0.60 18.13 3.92
C HIS A 91 -0.58 18.51 3.01
N ARG A 92 -0.31 18.96 1.78
CA ARG A 92 -1.34 19.25 0.77
C ARG A 92 -2.15 18.03 0.38
N ALA A 93 -1.50 16.86 0.35
CA ALA A 93 -2.17 15.59 0.18
C ALA A 93 -3.06 15.22 1.37
N GLY A 94 -3.03 16.00 2.45
CA GLY A 94 -3.91 15.92 3.63
C GLY A 94 -3.38 15.01 4.74
N LEU A 95 -2.07 14.76 4.78
CA LEU A 95 -1.43 14.09 5.91
C LEU A 95 -1.09 15.10 7.00
N ASP A 96 -1.31 14.69 8.25
CA ASP A 96 -0.77 15.38 9.40
C ASP A 96 0.73 15.10 9.52
N LEU A 97 1.56 16.13 9.35
CA LEU A 97 3.01 15.98 9.41
C LEU A 97 3.51 15.63 10.81
N SER A 98 2.78 16.02 11.86
CA SER A 98 3.12 15.66 13.25
C SER A 98 2.98 14.16 13.53
N LYS A 99 2.16 13.48 12.72
CA LYS A 99 1.89 12.02 12.79
C LYS A 99 2.45 11.26 11.59
N THR A 100 3.35 11.87 10.83
CA THR A 100 4.00 11.25 9.66
C THR A 100 5.48 11.07 9.95
N VAL A 101 5.94 9.82 9.95
CA VAL A 101 7.36 9.49 10.14
C VAL A 101 7.92 8.97 8.83
N CYS A 102 8.99 9.62 8.35
CA CYS A 102 9.74 9.17 7.18
C CYS A 102 11.06 8.54 7.63
N ILE A 103 11.34 7.31 7.21
CA ILE A 103 12.59 6.60 7.51
C ILE A 103 13.35 6.37 6.21
N GLN A 104 14.54 6.97 6.12
CA GLN A 104 15.45 6.80 4.99
C GLN A 104 16.84 6.42 5.51
N SER A 105 17.16 5.14 5.45
CA SER A 105 18.46 4.57 5.84
C SER A 105 18.86 3.46 4.86
N GLU A 106 19.87 2.68 5.23
CA GLU A 106 20.23 1.46 4.51
C GLU A 106 19.13 0.40 4.63
N LYS A 107 19.02 -0.48 3.62
CA LYS A 107 17.99 -1.54 3.54
C LYS A 107 17.80 -2.31 4.85
N LYS A 108 18.89 -2.74 5.49
CA LYS A 108 18.83 -3.52 6.73
C LYS A 108 18.19 -2.73 7.86
N MET A 109 18.56 -1.46 8.01
CA MET A 109 18.03 -0.57 9.05
C MET A 109 16.57 -0.20 8.77
N ASN A 110 16.23 0.10 7.52
CA ASN A 110 14.84 0.36 7.10
C ASN A 110 13.92 -0.82 7.44
N LEU A 111 14.34 -2.05 7.10
CA LEU A 111 13.57 -3.25 7.39
C LEU A 111 13.43 -3.50 8.90
N TRP A 112 14.52 -3.32 9.64
CA TRP A 112 14.48 -3.46 11.10
C TRP A 112 13.53 -2.45 11.72
N ALA A 113 13.66 -1.16 11.36
CA ALA A 113 12.83 -0.09 11.89
C ALA A 113 11.36 -0.26 11.53
N LEU A 114 11.06 -0.65 10.27
CA LEU A 114 9.71 -1.02 9.85
C LEU A 114 9.16 -2.16 10.71
N GLU A 115 9.92 -3.24 10.89
CA GLU A 115 9.48 -4.38 11.70
C GLU A 115 9.22 -3.98 13.17
N GLN A 116 10.08 -3.15 13.77
CA GLN A 116 9.87 -2.66 15.13
C GLN A 116 8.62 -1.77 15.23
N ALA A 117 8.42 -0.87 14.27
CA ALA A 117 7.25 0.00 14.23
C ALA A 117 5.96 -0.83 14.13
N LEU A 118 5.93 -1.85 13.26
CA LEU A 118 4.79 -2.77 13.14
C LEU A 118 4.52 -3.51 14.46
N LYS A 119 5.56 -4.03 15.12
CA LYS A 119 5.45 -4.78 16.39
C LYS A 119 5.04 -3.92 17.59
N SER A 120 5.30 -2.62 17.54
CA SER A 120 4.97 -1.72 18.65
C SER A 120 3.48 -1.38 18.77
N GLY A 121 2.68 -1.61 17.72
CA GLY A 121 1.28 -1.19 17.65
C GLY A 121 1.06 0.34 17.52
N SER A 122 2.13 1.15 17.57
CA SER A 122 2.05 2.62 17.43
C SER A 122 1.74 3.08 16.00
N CYS A 123 2.10 2.26 15.01
CA CYS A 123 1.88 2.50 13.59
C CYS A 123 0.74 1.60 13.08
N GLN A 124 -0.29 2.20 12.50
CA GLN A 124 -1.41 1.47 11.89
C GLN A 124 -1.47 1.57 10.37
N ALA A 125 -0.61 2.38 9.75
CA ALA A 125 -0.44 2.41 8.30
C ALA A 125 1.03 2.65 7.94
N ALA A 126 1.60 1.76 7.14
CA ALA A 126 2.98 1.84 6.71
C ALA A 126 3.10 1.64 5.20
N VAL A 127 3.97 2.41 4.56
CA VAL A 127 4.38 2.23 3.16
C VAL A 127 5.87 1.93 3.14
N TYR A 128 6.24 0.82 2.50
CA TYR A 128 7.62 0.45 2.25
C TYR A 128 7.85 0.32 0.75
N TRP A 129 8.73 1.17 0.21
CA TRP A 129 9.21 1.02 -1.16
C TRP A 129 10.22 -0.12 -1.17
N ASN A 130 9.79 -1.26 -1.73
CA ASN A 130 10.46 -2.54 -1.60
C ASN A 130 11.81 -2.54 -2.31
N GLN A 131 12.88 -2.64 -1.54
CA GLN A 131 14.26 -2.75 -2.01
C GLN A 131 14.71 -4.23 -2.19
N GLY A 132 13.82 -5.10 -2.67
CA GLY A 132 14.09 -6.53 -2.89
C GLY A 132 13.99 -7.38 -1.62
N LEU A 133 12.80 -7.51 -1.06
CA LEU A 133 12.50 -8.40 0.06
C LEU A 133 12.67 -9.87 -0.31
N SER A 134 13.34 -10.63 0.55
CA SER A 134 13.28 -12.10 0.50
C SER A 134 11.93 -12.62 1.00
N PHE A 135 11.60 -13.86 0.65
CA PHE A 135 10.39 -14.54 1.13
C PHE A 135 10.26 -14.52 2.66
N LYS A 136 11.36 -14.83 3.38
CA LYS A 136 11.38 -14.83 4.85
C LYS A 136 11.12 -13.44 5.44
N GLN A 137 11.72 -12.39 4.86
CA GLN A 137 11.53 -11.01 5.32
C GLN A 137 10.08 -10.56 5.07
N ALA A 138 9.55 -10.79 3.87
CA ALA A 138 8.16 -10.46 3.55
C ALA A 138 7.16 -11.19 4.45
N ARG A 139 7.40 -12.47 4.76
CA ARG A 139 6.56 -13.24 5.69
C ARG A 139 6.60 -12.66 7.10
N ARG A 140 7.77 -12.29 7.62
CA ARG A 140 7.92 -11.66 8.94
C ARG A 140 7.15 -10.34 9.04
N LEU A 141 7.29 -9.48 8.04
CA LEU A 141 6.56 -8.21 7.99
C LEU A 141 5.05 -8.42 7.90
N GLN A 142 4.60 -9.39 7.09
CA GLN A 142 3.18 -9.72 6.95
C GLN A 142 2.58 -10.22 8.26
N ILE A 143 3.29 -11.07 9.01
CA ILE A 143 2.85 -11.54 10.32
C ILE A 143 2.76 -10.34 11.29
N ALA A 144 3.83 -9.55 11.41
CA ALA A 144 3.85 -8.39 12.30
C ALA A 144 2.73 -7.39 12.00
N ALA A 145 2.46 -7.10 10.73
CA ALA A 145 1.36 -6.22 10.33
C ALA A 145 -0.02 -6.81 10.68
N SER A 146 -0.19 -8.12 10.52
CA SER A 146 -1.47 -8.78 10.80
C SER A 146 -1.76 -8.89 12.29
N GLU A 147 -0.76 -9.21 13.11
CA GLU A 147 -0.90 -9.36 14.56
C GLU A 147 -1.15 -8.03 15.28
N ASN A 148 -0.64 -6.92 14.72
CA ASN A 148 -0.73 -5.59 15.32
C ASN A 148 -1.74 -4.67 14.61
N ASN A 149 -2.67 -5.25 13.83
CA ASN A 149 -3.73 -4.52 13.12
C ASN A 149 -3.22 -3.34 12.27
N CYS A 150 -2.04 -3.50 11.68
CA CYS A 150 -1.41 -2.47 10.85
C CYS A 150 -1.61 -2.78 9.37
N GLN A 151 -1.89 -1.74 8.60
CA GLN A 151 -1.97 -1.81 7.15
C GLN A 151 -0.60 -1.54 6.52
N LEU A 152 0.04 -2.59 6.02
CA LEU A 152 1.35 -2.51 5.39
C LEU A 152 1.23 -2.57 3.87
N PHE A 153 1.67 -1.52 3.18
CA PHE A 153 1.78 -1.49 1.73
C PHE A 153 3.23 -1.66 1.30
N LEU A 154 3.48 -2.63 0.44
CA LEU A 154 4.77 -2.86 -0.21
C LEU A 154 4.67 -2.40 -1.66
N ILE A 155 5.44 -1.37 -2.03
CA ILE A 155 5.51 -0.90 -3.41
C ILE A 155 6.71 -1.57 -4.08
N SER A 156 6.47 -2.44 -5.05
CA SER A 156 7.52 -3.24 -5.69
C SER A 156 7.71 -2.85 -7.16
N LEU A 157 8.96 -2.65 -7.59
CA LEU A 157 9.33 -2.57 -9.01
C LEU A 157 9.44 -3.97 -9.60
N ASN A 158 8.31 -4.56 -9.95
CA ASN A 158 8.27 -5.82 -10.67
C ASN A 158 6.93 -5.97 -11.38
N ASP A 159 6.85 -6.99 -12.22
CA ASP A 159 5.64 -7.46 -12.87
C ASP A 159 4.88 -8.48 -12.01
N GLY A 160 5.19 -8.66 -10.72
CA GLY A 160 4.57 -9.68 -9.86
C GLY A 160 5.12 -11.10 -10.00
N SER A 161 6.08 -11.34 -10.90
CA SER A 161 6.77 -12.64 -11.08
C SER A 161 7.48 -13.11 -9.81
N HIS A 162 8.08 -12.20 -9.05
CA HIS A 162 8.71 -12.52 -7.78
C HIS A 162 7.66 -12.83 -6.73
N SER A 163 7.50 -14.10 -6.35
CA SER A 163 6.44 -14.53 -5.44
C SER A 163 6.73 -14.14 -3.99
N LEU A 164 6.02 -13.14 -3.48
CA LEU A 164 6.00 -12.83 -2.05
C LEU A 164 4.83 -13.55 -1.34
N PRO A 165 5.03 -14.02 -0.08
CA PRO A 165 4.01 -14.73 0.70
C PRO A 165 2.96 -13.79 1.30
N LEU A 166 2.40 -12.92 0.46
CA LEU A 166 1.46 -11.88 0.86
C LEU A 166 0.04 -12.30 0.48
N PRO A 167 -0.97 -12.01 1.33
CA PRO A 167 -2.35 -12.42 1.10
C PRO A 167 -3.03 -11.59 0.02
N PHE A 168 -2.54 -10.38 -0.25
CA PHE A 168 -3.06 -9.49 -1.29
C PHE A 168 -1.91 -8.95 -2.14
N ARG A 169 -2.02 -9.10 -3.46
CA ARG A 169 -1.06 -8.58 -4.44
C ARG A 169 -1.82 -8.04 -5.65
N ALA A 170 -1.51 -6.82 -6.03
CA ALA A 170 -2.06 -6.16 -7.20
C ALA A 170 -0.95 -5.56 -8.06
N ARG A 171 -1.24 -5.41 -9.36
CA ARG A 171 -0.38 -4.80 -10.35
C ARG A 171 -1.05 -3.57 -10.92
N LEU A 172 -0.29 -2.50 -11.04
CA LEU A 172 -0.66 -1.30 -11.78
C LEU A 172 0.14 -1.26 -13.07
N SER A 173 -0.50 -0.95 -14.18
CA SER A 173 0.17 -0.78 -15.47
C SER A 173 -0.51 0.32 -16.29
N PRO A 174 0.26 1.17 -16.99
CA PRO A 174 -0.31 2.19 -17.87
C PRO A 174 -0.91 1.51 -19.11
N VAL A 175 -2.10 1.95 -19.50
CA VAL A 175 -2.76 1.57 -20.75
C VAL A 175 -3.42 2.82 -21.32
N ASP A 176 -2.84 3.39 -22.37
CA ASP A 176 -3.23 4.69 -22.94
C ASP A 176 -3.31 5.80 -21.87
N ASN A 177 -4.47 6.44 -21.71
CA ASN A 177 -4.72 7.46 -20.69
C ASN A 177 -5.24 6.87 -19.36
N LYS A 178 -5.27 5.55 -19.24
CA LYS A 178 -5.79 4.83 -18.08
C LYS A 178 -4.70 4.01 -17.39
N ILE A 179 -5.06 3.51 -16.22
CA ILE A 179 -4.27 2.62 -15.40
C ILE A 179 -5.06 1.34 -15.27
N ARG A 180 -4.49 0.25 -15.78
CA ARG A 180 -4.98 -1.09 -15.52
C ARG A 180 -4.53 -1.51 -14.13
N PHE A 181 -5.51 -1.76 -13.26
CA PHE A 181 -5.33 -2.31 -11.92
C PHE A 181 -5.79 -3.77 -11.93
N GLU A 182 -4.90 -4.68 -11.59
CA GLU A 182 -5.13 -6.12 -11.66
C GLU A 182 -4.79 -6.78 -10.33
N VAL A 183 -5.75 -7.50 -9.74
CA VAL A 183 -5.52 -8.25 -8.50
C VAL A 183 -5.26 -9.70 -8.87
N PHE A 184 -3.99 -10.10 -8.83
CA PHE A 184 -3.57 -11.46 -9.19
C PHE A 184 -3.40 -12.37 -7.97
N LYS A 185 -3.51 -11.84 -6.75
CA LYS A 185 -3.60 -12.64 -5.51
C LYS A 185 -4.47 -11.91 -4.49
N ARG A 186 -5.54 -12.55 -4.00
CA ARG A 186 -6.31 -12.11 -2.84
C ARG A 186 -7.01 -13.29 -2.16
N ARG A 187 -7.55 -13.06 -0.96
CA ARG A 187 -8.54 -13.98 -0.37
C ARG A 187 -9.92 -13.69 -0.96
N GLY A 188 -10.60 -14.73 -1.46
CA GLY A 188 -11.91 -14.62 -2.11
C GLY A 188 -11.83 -14.85 -3.61
N SER A 189 -12.91 -14.53 -4.30
CA SER A 189 -13.04 -14.80 -5.74
C SER A 189 -12.03 -14.01 -6.57
N PRO A 190 -11.53 -14.57 -7.68
CA PRO A 190 -10.71 -13.79 -8.61
C PRO A 190 -11.50 -12.58 -9.13
N LEU A 191 -10.81 -11.47 -9.36
CA LEU A 191 -11.39 -10.24 -9.89
C LEU A 191 -10.80 -9.96 -11.27
N PRO A 192 -11.62 -9.60 -12.29
CA PRO A 192 -11.11 -9.20 -13.60
C PRO A 192 -10.40 -7.83 -13.50
N PRO A 193 -9.40 -7.51 -14.33
CA PRO A 193 -8.75 -6.20 -14.28
C PRO A 193 -9.74 -5.04 -14.44
N VAL A 194 -9.50 -3.95 -13.70
CA VAL A 194 -10.26 -2.69 -13.79
C VAL A 194 -9.37 -1.58 -14.35
N PHE A 195 -9.98 -0.63 -15.07
CA PHE A 195 -9.27 0.51 -15.66
C PHE A 195 -9.72 1.81 -15.00
N ILE A 196 -8.75 2.57 -14.49
CA ILE A 196 -8.97 3.84 -13.78
C ILE A 196 -8.33 4.96 -14.60
N GLU A 197 -8.95 6.13 -14.66
CA GLU A 197 -8.36 7.30 -15.31
C GLU A 197 -7.05 7.72 -14.64
N SER A 198 -5.98 7.90 -15.43
CA SER A 198 -4.65 8.25 -14.89
C SER A 198 -4.62 9.62 -14.18
N SER A 199 -5.51 10.54 -14.55
CA SER A 199 -5.70 11.84 -13.89
C SER A 199 -6.09 11.69 -12.41
N ARG A 200 -6.75 10.60 -12.03
CA ARG A 200 -7.16 10.34 -10.64
C ARG A 200 -5.96 10.09 -9.71
N LEU A 201 -4.83 9.61 -10.24
CA LEU A 201 -3.60 9.42 -9.44
C LEU A 201 -2.73 10.68 -9.37
N ARG A 202 -2.58 11.40 -10.48
CA ARG A 202 -1.72 12.60 -10.58
C ARG A 202 -2.26 13.80 -9.81
N ASN A 203 -3.57 14.04 -9.85
CA ASN A 203 -4.20 15.23 -9.28
C ASN A 203 -4.17 15.30 -7.73
N ARG A 204 -3.69 14.25 -7.04
CA ARG A 204 -3.66 14.20 -5.57
C ARG A 204 -2.34 14.65 -4.94
N LEU A 205 -1.24 14.65 -5.69
CA LEU A 205 0.07 15.10 -5.22
C LEU A 205 0.55 16.38 -5.92
N GLU A 206 0.03 16.67 -7.12
CA GLU A 206 0.60 17.66 -8.04
C GLU A 206 -0.22 18.94 -8.26
N GLN A 207 -1.12 19.33 -7.36
CA GLN A 207 -2.05 20.46 -7.62
C GLN A 207 -1.40 21.83 -7.92
N HIS A 208 -0.06 21.98 -7.91
CA HIS A 208 0.65 23.14 -8.48
C HIS A 208 2.02 22.76 -9.07
N HIS A 209 2.05 21.99 -10.17
CA HIS A 209 3.28 21.54 -10.83
C HIS A 209 4.06 22.68 -11.55
N ASP A 210 3.41 23.80 -11.92
CA ASP A 210 4.02 24.85 -12.75
C ASP A 210 5.16 25.66 -12.08
N LEU A 211 5.33 25.56 -10.76
CA LEU A 211 6.37 26.30 -10.04
C LEU A 211 7.62 25.48 -9.69
N PHE A 212 7.62 24.16 -9.90
CA PHE A 212 8.65 23.29 -9.35
C PHE A 212 9.82 23.01 -10.30
N ILE A 213 9.61 22.87 -11.61
CA ILE A 213 10.73 22.54 -12.52
C ILE A 213 11.76 23.68 -12.60
N ASN A 214 11.34 24.95 -12.54
CA ASN A 214 12.27 26.08 -12.66
C ASN A 214 13.08 26.43 -11.40
N ARG A 215 12.73 25.90 -10.22
CA ARG A 215 13.43 26.22 -8.95
C ARG A 215 14.46 25.17 -8.53
N TYR A 216 14.42 23.97 -9.11
CA TYR A 216 15.30 22.85 -8.75
C TYR A 216 16.76 23.02 -9.19
N LEU A 217 17.08 23.98 -10.07
CA LEU A 217 18.48 24.32 -10.39
C LEU A 217 19.12 25.32 -9.42
N ALA A 218 18.37 25.90 -8.47
CA ALA A 218 18.86 27.05 -7.70
C ALA A 218 18.97 26.85 -6.18
N ILE A 219 18.44 25.76 -5.59
CA ILE A 219 18.38 25.66 -4.12
C ILE A 219 18.72 24.24 -3.68
N LYS A 220 19.95 24.03 -3.18
CA LYS A 220 20.21 23.01 -2.17
C LYS A 220 19.68 23.52 -0.83
N PRO A 221 18.94 22.71 -0.06
CA PRO A 221 18.92 22.91 1.38
C PRO A 221 19.27 21.63 2.13
N ASN A 222 20.37 21.73 2.88
CA ASN A 222 20.56 21.01 4.13
C ASN A 222 19.32 21.25 5.01
N ASN A 223 18.58 20.19 5.31
CA ASN A 223 17.91 19.91 6.59
C ASN A 223 16.93 18.74 6.40
N VAL A 224 17.49 17.55 6.27
CA VAL A 224 16.78 16.30 6.56
C VAL A 224 17.35 15.83 7.89
N PHE A 225 16.50 15.69 8.92
CA PHE A 225 16.89 15.07 10.17
C PHE A 225 17.33 13.62 9.88
N ARG A 226 18.64 13.44 9.66
CA ARG A 226 19.29 12.14 9.74
C ARG A 226 19.32 11.76 11.20
N LEU A 227 18.55 10.75 11.59
CA LEU A 227 18.85 10.02 12.82
C LEU A 227 20.22 9.38 12.61
N ARG A 228 21.21 9.88 13.36
CA ARG A 228 22.56 9.30 13.48
C ARG A 228 22.51 8.04 14.33
#